data_AF-A0A316NLV3-F1
#
_entry.id   AF-A0A316NLV3-F1
#
_cell.length_a   1.000
_cell.length_b   1.000
_cell.length_c   1.000
_cell.angle_alpha   90.00
_cell.angle_beta   90.00
_cell.angle_gamma   90.00
#
_symmetry.space_group_name_H-M   'P 1'
#
loop_
_entity.id
_entity.type
_entity.pdbx_description
1 polymer ?
#
loop_
_entity_poly.entity_id
_entity_poly.type
_entity_poly.pdbx_seq_one_letter_code
_entity_poly.pdbx_strand_id
1 'polypeptide(L)'
;MKSVKDILTKLENADNSIKNEVENMLVECGTSALPQLVDQLQVVRGIKRGVVAMTLIRLGDASIKYLENAAKQNKDFEWVAEYLIREIKGEIAA
;
A
#
# COMPACT_ATOMS: atom_id res chain seq x y z
N MET A 1 -2.62 -0.85 19.73
CA MET A 1 -2.02 -0.55 18.41
C MET A 1 -3.10 0.07 17.54
N LYS A 2 -2.81 1.16 16.82
CA LYS A 2 -3.72 1.70 15.80
C LYS A 2 -3.67 0.77 14.59
N SER A 3 -4.82 0.38 14.04
CA SER A 3 -4.85 -0.44 12.82
C SER A 3 -4.51 0.39 11.59
N VAL A 4 -4.12 -0.24 10.48
CA VAL A 4 -3.93 0.45 9.19
C VAL A 4 -5.17 1.26 8.82
N LYS A 5 -6.36 0.71 9.06
CA LYS A 5 -7.64 1.38 8.79
C LYS A 5 -7.80 2.67 9.60
N ASP A 6 -7.45 2.65 10.89
CA ASP A 6 -7.53 3.83 11.76
C ASP A 6 -6.53 4.92 11.34
N ILE A 7 -5.38 4.52 10.81
CA ILE A 7 -4.38 5.45 10.30
C ILE A 7 -4.89 6.11 9.00
N LEU A 8 -5.55 5.35 8.13
CA LEU A 8 -6.09 5.84 6.86
C LEU A 8 -7.29 6.80 7.00
N THR A 9 -8.01 6.83 8.12
CA THR A 9 -9.11 7.81 8.32
C THR A 9 -8.61 9.25 8.34
N LYS A 10 -7.34 9.47 8.72
CA LYS A 10 -6.69 10.78 8.66
C LYS A 10 -6.64 11.39 7.25
N LEU A 11 -6.84 10.59 6.21
CA LEU A 11 -6.77 11.03 4.81
C LEU A 11 -8.06 11.64 4.26
N GLU A 12 -9.13 11.76 5.03
CA GLU A 12 -10.44 12.22 4.53
C GLU A 12 -10.45 13.67 4.04
N ASN A 13 -9.61 14.53 4.59
CA ASN A 13 -9.42 15.92 4.15
C ASN A 13 -7.92 16.28 4.05
N ALA A 14 -7.09 15.32 3.66
CA ALA A 14 -5.64 15.47 3.74
C ALA A 14 -5.05 16.39 2.65
N ASP A 15 -4.23 17.34 3.10
CA ASP A 15 -3.25 18.02 2.27
C ASP A 15 -2.00 17.12 2.06
N ASN A 16 -0.97 17.64 1.38
CA ASN A 16 0.25 16.89 1.14
C ASN A 16 1.08 16.62 2.41
N SER A 17 0.97 17.46 3.44
CA SER A 17 1.66 17.24 4.72
C SER A 17 1.08 16.01 5.43
N ILE A 18 -0.26 15.95 5.50
CA ILE A 18 -0.98 14.84 6.13
C ILE A 18 -0.73 13.52 5.38
N LYS A 19 -0.64 13.54 4.05
CA LYS A 19 -0.28 12.34 3.27
C LYS A 19 1.07 11.78 3.68
N ASN A 20 2.09 12.64 3.77
CA ASN A 20 3.45 12.23 4.13
C ASN A 20 3.52 11.71 5.57
N GLU A 21 2.82 12.35 6.51
CA GLU A 21 2.72 11.87 7.89
C GLU A 21 2.09 10.47 7.94
N VAL A 22 0.94 10.29 7.28
CA VAL A 22 0.22 9.01 7.26
C VAL A 22 1.08 7.91 6.62
N GLU A 23 1.75 8.20 5.51
CA GLU A 23 2.64 7.24 4.85
C GLU A 23 3.79 6.83 5.78
N ASN A 24 4.44 7.79 6.46
CA ASN A 24 5.51 7.49 7.41
C ASN A 24 5.01 6.64 8.59
N MET A 25 3.84 6.96 9.15
CA MET A 25 3.23 6.15 10.21
C MET A 25 2.99 4.70 9.77
N LEU A 26 2.53 4.50 8.53
CA LEU A 26 2.30 3.15 8.00
C LEU A 26 3.62 2.40 7.75
N VAL A 27 4.66 3.08 7.26
CA VAL A 27 6.00 2.49 7.09
C VAL A 27 6.62 2.12 8.43
N GLU A 28 6.45 2.95 9.47
CA GLU A 28 6.91 2.67 10.84
C GLU A 28 6.23 1.44 11.46
N CYS A 29 5.00 1.08 11.04
CA CYS A 29 4.37 -0.18 11.44
C CYS A 29 5.13 -1.41 10.89
N GLY A 30 5.95 -1.21 9.85
CA GLY A 30 6.80 -2.23 9.25
C GLY A 30 6.04 -3.38 8.62
N THR A 31 6.70 -4.53 8.50
CA THR A 31 6.17 -5.72 7.81
C THR A 31 4.93 -6.31 8.46
N SER A 32 4.66 -6.00 9.73
CA SER A 32 3.45 -6.42 10.44
C SER A 32 2.17 -5.85 9.83
N ALA A 33 2.26 -4.71 9.12
CA ALA A 33 1.13 -4.06 8.47
C ALA A 33 0.79 -4.63 7.09
N LEU A 34 1.66 -5.47 6.49
CA LEU A 34 1.53 -5.91 5.10
C LEU A 34 0.20 -6.61 4.76
N PRO A 35 -0.32 -7.55 5.58
CA PRO A 35 -1.61 -8.17 5.28
C PRO A 35 -2.73 -7.12 5.20
N GLN A 36 -2.79 -6.22 6.18
CA GLN A 36 -3.81 -5.18 6.22
C GLN A 36 -3.64 -4.15 5.11
N LEU A 37 -2.42 -3.77 4.76
CA LEU A 37 -2.15 -2.85 3.65
C LEU A 37 -2.63 -3.43 2.32
N VAL A 38 -2.37 -4.70 2.04
CA VAL A 38 -2.82 -5.36 0.81
C VAL A 38 -4.35 -5.53 0.79
N ASP A 39 -4.97 -5.86 1.92
CA ASP A 39 -6.44 -5.89 2.04
C ASP A 39 -7.05 -4.50 1.78
N GLN A 40 -6.47 -3.45 2.36
CA GLN A 40 -6.94 -2.08 2.15
C GLN A 40 -6.77 -1.65 0.69
N LEU A 41 -5.64 -1.97 0.04
CA LEU A 41 -5.36 -1.57 -1.34
C LEU A 41 -6.44 -2.04 -2.33
N GLN A 42 -7.09 -3.17 -2.05
CA GLN A 42 -8.16 -3.73 -2.86
C GLN A 42 -9.50 -2.99 -2.71
N VAL A 43 -9.77 -2.40 -1.53
CA VAL A 43 -11.08 -1.81 -1.19
C VAL A 43 -11.09 -0.28 -1.17
N VAL A 44 -9.99 0.36 -0.78
CA VAL A 44 -9.93 1.83 -0.71
C VAL A 44 -9.73 2.45 -2.10
N ARG A 45 -10.08 3.73 -2.23
CA ARG A 45 -10.04 4.48 -3.49
C ARG A 45 -9.39 5.86 -3.28
N GLY A 46 -9.09 6.55 -4.38
CA GLY A 46 -8.52 7.90 -4.35
C GLY A 46 -7.22 8.00 -3.56
N ILE A 47 -7.09 9.04 -2.75
CA ILE A 47 -5.87 9.35 -1.97
C ILE A 47 -5.47 8.20 -1.04
N LYS A 48 -6.43 7.56 -0.36
CA LYS A 48 -6.17 6.42 0.53
C LYS A 48 -5.47 5.28 -0.22
N ARG A 49 -5.88 5.01 -1.46
CA ARG A 49 -5.28 3.97 -2.30
C ARG A 49 -3.85 4.31 -2.71
N GLY A 50 -3.61 5.57 -3.07
CA GLY A 50 -2.28 6.06 -3.42
C GLY A 50 -1.29 5.94 -2.25
N VAL A 51 -1.68 6.35 -1.05
CA VAL A 51 -0.81 6.25 0.14
C VAL A 51 -0.51 4.80 0.50
N VAL A 52 -1.50 3.90 0.43
CA VAL A 52 -1.27 2.46 0.67
C VAL A 52 -0.31 1.88 -0.37
N ALA A 53 -0.48 2.21 -1.65
CA ALA A 53 0.42 1.77 -2.72
C ALA A 53 1.86 2.25 -2.50
N MET A 54 2.06 3.54 -2.21
CA MET A 54 3.37 4.11 -1.90
C MET A 54 4.01 3.48 -0.67
N THR A 55 3.22 3.22 0.37
CA THR A 55 3.69 2.51 1.57
C THR A 55 4.22 1.12 1.22
N LEU A 56 3.48 0.35 0.42
CA LEU A 56 3.88 -0.99 0.00
C LEU A 56 5.17 -0.97 -0.83
N ILE A 57 5.35 0.03 -1.70
CA ILE A 57 6.60 0.24 -2.45
C ILE A 57 7.76 0.54 -1.49
N ARG A 58 7.57 1.43 -0.50
CA ARG A 58 8.59 1.78 0.49
C ARG A 58 8.97 0.63 1.43
N LEU A 59 8.03 -0.26 1.71
CA LEU A 59 8.29 -1.50 2.45
C LEU A 59 9.05 -2.54 1.59
N GLY A 60 9.11 -2.35 0.28
CA GLY A 60 9.97 -3.09 -0.65
C GLY A 60 9.60 -4.55 -0.81
N ASP A 61 10.63 -5.40 -0.99
CA ASP A 61 10.50 -6.83 -1.31
C ASP A 61 9.59 -7.61 -0.37
N ALA A 62 9.51 -7.21 0.90
CA ALA A 62 8.63 -7.83 1.89
C ALA A 62 7.15 -7.82 1.44
N SER A 63 6.74 -6.82 0.65
CA SER A 63 5.39 -6.66 0.11
C SER A 63 5.07 -7.65 -1.03
N ILE A 64 6.07 -8.13 -1.78
CA ILE A 64 5.87 -8.89 -3.03
C ILE A 64 5.03 -10.14 -2.79
N LYS A 65 5.37 -10.95 -1.79
CA LYS A 65 4.64 -12.20 -1.49
C LYS A 65 3.15 -11.96 -1.21
N TYR A 66 2.82 -10.85 -0.55
CA TYR A 66 1.43 -10.52 -0.24
C TYR A 66 0.68 -10.04 -1.48
N LEU A 67 1.33 -9.24 -2.32
CA LEU A 67 0.78 -8.78 -3.60
C LEU A 67 0.52 -9.95 -4.56
N GLU A 68 1.46 -10.88 -4.70
CA GLU A 68 1.31 -12.08 -5.52
C GLU A 68 0.15 -12.97 -5.04
N ASN A 69 0.01 -13.15 -3.74
CA ASN A 69 -1.08 -13.94 -3.17
C ASN A 69 -2.44 -13.28 -3.40
N ALA A 70 -2.54 -11.96 -3.23
CA ALA A 70 -3.78 -11.23 -3.50
C ALA A 70 -4.14 -11.25 -4.99
N ALA A 71 -3.16 -11.12 -5.90
CA ALA A 71 -3.37 -11.22 -7.35
C ALA A 71 -3.95 -12.58 -7.77
N LYS A 72 -3.47 -13.67 -7.15
CA LYS A 72 -3.99 -15.03 -7.40
C LYS A 72 -5.44 -15.22 -6.94
N GLN A 73 -5.85 -14.49 -5.90
CA GLN A 73 -7.19 -14.60 -5.32
C GLN A 73 -8.19 -13.61 -5.94
N ASN A 74 -7.70 -12.52 -6.55
CA ASN A 74 -8.52 -11.46 -7.10
C ASN A 74 -7.96 -11.02 -8.46
N LYS A 75 -8.59 -11.50 -9.53
CA LYS A 75 -8.16 -11.22 -10.91
C LYS A 75 -8.26 -9.73 -11.28
N ASP A 76 -9.23 -9.01 -10.71
CA ASP A 76 -9.37 -7.56 -10.93
C ASP A 76 -8.24 -6.76 -10.26
N PHE A 77 -7.57 -7.36 -9.27
CA PHE A 77 -6.43 -6.76 -8.57
C PHE A 77 -5.08 -7.12 -9.18
N GLU A 78 -5.01 -8.15 -10.01
CA GLU A 78 -3.76 -8.68 -10.57
C GLU A 78 -2.90 -7.61 -11.24
N TRP A 79 -3.49 -6.79 -12.13
CA TRP A 79 -2.75 -5.72 -12.81
C TRP A 79 -2.11 -4.73 -11.83
N VAL A 80 -2.81 -4.40 -10.75
CA VAL A 80 -2.33 -3.45 -9.73
C VAL A 80 -1.19 -4.07 -8.94
N ALA A 81 -1.32 -5.35 -8.58
CA ALA A 81 -0.27 -6.07 -7.88
C ALA A 81 1.00 -6.18 -8.74
N GLU A 82 0.86 -6.56 -10.00
CA GLU A 82 1.98 -6.66 -10.95
C GLU A 82 2.67 -5.31 -11.15
N TYR A 83 1.90 -4.23 -11.29
CA TYR A 83 2.45 -2.87 -11.38
C TYR A 83 3.31 -2.53 -10.16
N LEU A 84 2.79 -2.74 -8.94
CA LEU A 84 3.53 -2.44 -7.72
C LEU A 84 4.76 -3.34 -7.53
N ILE A 85 4.69 -4.61 -7.93
CA ILE A 85 5.84 -5.52 -7.89
C ILE A 85 6.95 -5.02 -8.82
N ARG A 86 6.61 -4.50 -10.01
CA ARG A 86 7.59 -3.92 -10.94
C ARG A 86 8.21 -2.63 -10.41
N GLU A 87 7.41 -1.75 -9.78
CA GLU A 87 7.90 -0.57 -9.06
C GLU A 87 8.91 -0.97 -7.97
N ILE A 88 8.55 -1.96 -7.13
CA ILE A 88 9.41 -2.46 -6.04
C ILE A 88 10.74 -3.00 -6.57
N LYS A 89 10.70 -3.78 -7.67
CA LYS A 89 11.90 -4.35 -8.28
C LYS A 89 12.73 -3.34 -9.08
N GLY A 90 12.25 -2.11 -9.25
CA GLY A 90 12.90 -1.10 -10.09
C GLY A 90 12.89 -1.45 -11.58
N GLU A 91 11.93 -2.26 -12.03
CA GLU A 91 11.83 -2.74 -13.42
C GLU A 91 11.12 -1.75 -14.36
N ILE A 92 10.62 -0.63 -13.84
CA ILE A 92 10.02 0.43 -14.64
C ILE A 92 11.15 1.37 -15.05
N ALA A 93 11.64 1.17 -16.28
CA ALA A 93 12.59 2.06 -16.91
C ALA A 93 12.02 3.49 -16.97
N ALA A 94 12.86 4.47 -16.62
CA ALA A 94 12.61 5.90 -16.78
C ALA A 94 12.36 6.28 -18.25
#